data_AF-A0A939UKJ9-F1
#
_entry.id   AF-A0A939UKJ9-F1
#
_cell.length_a   1.000
_cell.length_b   1.000
_cell.length_c   1.000
_cell.angle_alpha   90.00
_cell.angle_beta   90.00
_cell.angle_gamma   90.00
#
_symmetry.space_group_name_H-M   'P 1'
#
loop_
_entity.id
_entity.type
_entity.pdbx_description
1 polymer ?
#
loop_
_entity_poly.entity_id
_entity_poly.type
_entity_poly.pdbx_seq_one_letter_code
_entity_poly.pdbx_strand_id
1 'polypeptide(L)'
;MIELNVKAKIPFLWGKASFEKRNWAAVNLIVGPNGSGKTLLAEQIAEQFNAAGYDINFLRAERHSDDDAAVMRTIRENQDVRQKIEDVLSNMFAKSIRFEEAPGGRLVAIVVNKARGVEYNLKQGECHGLKEILTLLVALYGNPSGKKNCLILDEPELHLHPQFQQFFMNEIRKASAEDSKRVFFLITHSPYFIDLNFSEDLLGVVVCHVNRAPTSIDSLSDYDESMFRRFLPRFNTYHKQFFFSDKQIFVEGYTDQQLFTRLLSCVDNKVGSAGTGVIDVGGKDELGVFFKVCSLLGTDGRIITDLDSLFCGKLREEVCGDARTETFLEAQREKQDGFYTSLFTKKELAKKITLEKLIVRLERYLGALGEFLGRAESSGNERIDVLVEKIKYLYSKHDAPENMDTFKTVVLMGATLLRAELSDFLPLPLAASLGQIINLANLIFAAIEQSRVYILRRGCIEHYYTQTKVDYMPVSSKDRIFHSEIEYMLEQNSAKLKKNYEELLVILNKACS
;
A
#
# COMPACT_ATOMS: atom_id res chain seq x y z
N MET A 1 19.86 16.31 -6.25
CA MET A 1 18.65 16.35 -7.11
C MET A 1 18.97 17.14 -8.37
N ILE A 2 18.34 16.80 -9.48
CA ILE A 2 18.42 17.55 -10.74
C ILE A 2 17.25 18.52 -10.79
N GLU A 3 17.54 19.82 -11.01
CA GLU A 3 16.52 20.83 -11.24
C GLU A 3 16.27 21.02 -12.74
N LEU A 4 15.10 20.58 -13.21
CA LEU A 4 14.61 20.82 -14.56
C LEU A 4 13.08 20.86 -14.53
N ASN A 5 12.50 22.00 -14.90
CA ASN A 5 11.05 22.10 -14.99
C ASN A 5 10.55 21.34 -16.21
N VAL A 6 9.87 20.22 -15.97
CA VAL A 6 9.24 19.41 -17.00
C VAL A 6 7.74 19.59 -16.91
N LYS A 7 7.12 19.92 -18.05
CA LYS A 7 5.67 20.03 -18.18
C LYS A 7 5.17 19.11 -19.26
N ALA A 8 4.36 18.13 -18.88
CA ALA A 8 3.76 17.15 -19.79
C ALA A 8 2.26 17.38 -19.96
N LYS A 9 1.77 17.18 -21.18
CA LYS A 9 0.35 17.27 -21.54
C LYS A 9 -0.02 16.14 -22.48
N ILE A 10 -0.97 15.31 -22.07
CA ILE A 10 -1.54 14.24 -22.90
C ILE A 10 -3.06 14.41 -22.93
N PRO A 11 -3.61 15.30 -23.79
CA PRO A 11 -5.01 15.72 -23.70
C PRO A 11 -6.04 14.59 -23.83
N PHE A 12 -5.76 13.55 -24.60
CA PHE A 12 -6.69 12.43 -24.75
C PHE A 12 -6.75 11.50 -23.53
N LEU A 13 -5.75 11.53 -22.65
CA LEU A 13 -5.75 10.81 -21.37
C LEU A 13 -6.13 11.72 -20.19
N TRP A 14 -5.63 12.96 -20.16
CA TRP A 14 -5.71 13.83 -18.99
C TRP A 14 -6.66 15.02 -19.17
N GLY A 15 -7.32 15.12 -20.32
CA GLY A 15 -8.19 16.24 -20.66
C GLY A 15 -7.43 17.57 -20.67
N LYS A 16 -7.83 18.50 -19.80
CA LYS A 16 -7.18 19.83 -19.66
C LYS A 16 -6.02 19.83 -18.67
N ALA A 17 -5.84 18.75 -17.89
CA ALA A 17 -4.79 18.69 -16.88
C ALA A 17 -3.40 18.52 -17.52
N SER A 18 -2.38 18.94 -16.79
CA SER A 18 -0.97 18.76 -17.14
C SER A 18 -0.21 18.26 -15.92
N PHE A 19 0.81 17.44 -16.17
CA PHE A 19 1.78 17.07 -15.14
C PHE A 19 2.93 18.08 -15.17
N GLU A 20 3.38 18.53 -14.01
CA GLU A 20 4.52 19.44 -13.87
C GLU A 20 5.37 18.98 -12.69
N LYS A 21 6.69 18.85 -12.92
CA LYS A 21 7.66 18.49 -11.88
C LYS A 21 9.00 19.16 -12.16
N ARG A 22 9.59 19.74 -11.11
CA ARG A 22 10.85 20.49 -11.21
C ARG A 22 12.06 19.73 -10.66
N ASN A 23 11.87 19.02 -9.55
CA ASN A 23 12.96 18.35 -8.84
C ASN A 23 12.93 16.87 -9.15
N TRP A 24 14.02 16.37 -9.73
CA TRP A 24 14.18 14.97 -10.12
C TRP A 24 15.26 14.28 -9.29
N ALA A 25 15.01 13.04 -8.90
CA ALA A 25 16.01 12.19 -8.29
C ALA A 25 17.02 11.71 -9.35
N ALA A 26 18.14 11.13 -8.92
CA ALA A 26 19.06 10.49 -9.87
C ALA A 26 18.41 9.25 -10.50
N VAL A 27 17.59 8.53 -9.74
CA VAL A 27 16.80 7.39 -10.20
C VAL A 27 15.32 7.68 -9.98
N ASN A 28 14.54 7.64 -11.06
CA ASN A 28 13.12 7.96 -11.04
C ASN A 28 12.31 6.77 -11.55
N LEU A 29 11.21 6.47 -10.86
CA LEU A 29 10.31 5.37 -11.19
C LEU A 29 9.01 5.95 -11.74
N ILE A 30 8.59 5.49 -12.92
CA ILE A 30 7.30 5.80 -13.52
C ILE A 30 6.44 4.55 -13.43
N VAL A 31 5.47 4.56 -12.52
CA VAL A 31 4.62 3.42 -12.17
C VAL A 31 3.16 3.77 -12.37
N GLY A 32 2.28 2.77 -12.32
CA GLY A 32 0.84 2.94 -12.49
C GLY A 32 0.20 1.84 -13.34
N PRO A 33 -1.14 1.75 -13.36
CA PRO A 33 -1.87 0.71 -14.05
C PRO A 33 -1.64 0.72 -15.57
N ASN A 34 -2.01 -0.38 -16.23
CA ASN A 34 -1.94 -0.50 -17.69
C ASN A 34 -2.82 0.56 -18.35
N GLY A 35 -2.33 1.17 -19.44
CA GLY A 35 -3.06 2.21 -20.17
C GLY A 35 -3.07 3.59 -19.52
N SER A 36 -2.32 3.83 -18.43
CA SER A 36 -2.21 5.16 -17.78
C SER A 36 -1.31 6.17 -18.51
N GLY A 37 -0.66 5.78 -19.62
CA GLY A 37 0.18 6.67 -20.43
C GLY A 37 1.64 6.81 -19.98
N LYS A 38 2.18 5.84 -19.23
CA LYS A 38 3.56 5.88 -18.70
C LYS A 38 4.63 6.12 -19.79
N THR A 39 4.61 5.34 -20.87
CA THR A 39 5.57 5.48 -21.99
C THR A 39 5.47 6.86 -22.64
N LEU A 40 4.25 7.36 -22.88
CA LEU A 40 4.03 8.68 -23.47
C LEU A 40 4.51 9.82 -22.56
N LEU A 41 4.33 9.68 -21.25
CA LEU A 41 4.90 10.61 -20.27
C LEU A 41 6.44 10.59 -20.35
N ALA A 42 7.03 9.40 -20.41
CA ALA A 42 8.48 9.26 -20.52
C ALA A 42 9.05 9.85 -21.83
N GLU A 43 8.33 9.75 -22.94
CA GLU A 43 8.69 10.40 -24.20
C GLU A 43 8.72 11.93 -24.07
N GLN A 44 7.71 12.54 -23.42
CA GLN A 44 7.70 14.00 -23.19
C GLN A 44 8.78 14.45 -22.19
N ILE A 45 9.12 13.60 -21.21
CA ILE A 45 10.27 13.82 -20.33
C ILE A 45 11.56 13.80 -21.16
N ALA A 46 11.73 12.78 -22.01
CA ALA A 46 12.92 12.62 -22.85
C ALA A 46 13.18 13.85 -23.73
N GLU A 47 12.15 14.36 -24.41
CA GLU A 47 12.23 15.56 -25.27
C GLU A 47 12.73 16.79 -24.49
N GLN A 48 12.22 16.99 -23.28
CA GLN A 48 12.57 18.14 -22.44
C GLN A 48 13.96 18.01 -21.81
N PHE A 49 14.37 16.81 -21.42
CA PHE A 49 15.75 16.55 -21.00
C PHE A 49 16.73 16.74 -22.15
N ASN A 50 16.38 16.31 -23.37
CA ASN A 50 17.19 16.54 -24.56
C ASN A 50 17.38 18.04 -24.84
N ALA A 51 16.28 18.80 -24.77
CA ALA A 51 16.31 20.25 -24.93
C ALA A 51 17.17 20.95 -23.85
N ALA A 52 17.32 20.34 -22.67
CA ALA A 52 18.20 20.80 -21.59
C ALA A 52 19.66 20.34 -21.71
N GLY A 53 20.02 19.68 -22.83
CA GLY A 53 21.38 19.25 -23.16
C GLY A 53 21.79 17.91 -22.55
N TYR A 54 20.83 17.05 -22.19
CA TYR A 54 21.10 15.66 -21.84
C TYR A 54 21.18 14.79 -23.09
N ASP A 55 22.17 13.91 -23.16
CA ASP A 55 22.21 12.84 -24.14
C ASP A 55 21.20 11.75 -23.73
N ILE A 56 20.19 11.53 -24.57
CA ILE A 56 19.08 10.63 -24.27
C ILE A 56 19.37 9.25 -24.84
N ASN A 57 19.41 8.25 -23.97
CA ASN A 57 19.33 6.85 -24.35
C ASN A 57 17.96 6.29 -23.91
N PHE A 58 17.06 6.05 -24.86
CA PHE A 58 15.73 5.50 -24.56
C PHE A 58 15.66 4.06 -25.08
N LEU A 59 15.69 3.09 -24.16
CA LEU A 59 15.48 1.69 -24.46
C LEU A 59 13.98 1.35 -24.33
N ARG A 60 13.31 1.09 -25.46
CA ARG A 60 11.89 0.75 -25.52
C ARG A 60 11.64 -0.72 -25.16
N ALA A 61 10.40 -1.04 -24.82
CA ALA A 61 9.95 -2.41 -24.53
C ALA A 61 10.04 -3.32 -25.78
N GLU A 62 9.66 -2.79 -26.95
CA GLU A 62 9.83 -3.46 -28.24
C GLU A 62 11.29 -3.37 -28.69
N ARG A 63 12.03 -4.48 -28.55
CA ARG A 63 13.43 -4.58 -28.93
C ARG A 63 13.58 -5.42 -30.19
N HIS A 64 14.32 -4.91 -31.16
CA HIS A 64 14.49 -5.55 -32.46
C HIS A 64 15.79 -6.36 -32.52
N SER A 65 15.92 -7.22 -33.53
CA SER A 65 17.15 -8.00 -33.76
C SER A 65 18.38 -7.14 -34.02
N ASP A 66 18.18 -5.90 -34.48
CA ASP A 66 19.27 -4.95 -34.76
C ASP A 66 19.95 -4.46 -33.47
N ASP A 67 19.23 -4.45 -32.34
CA ASP A 67 19.78 -4.10 -31.03
C ASP A 67 20.89 -5.08 -30.63
N ASP A 68 20.75 -6.36 -30.97
CA ASP A 68 21.76 -7.39 -30.65
C ASP A 68 23.09 -7.10 -31.34
N ALA A 69 23.05 -6.65 -32.59
CA ALA A 69 24.26 -6.36 -33.35
C ALA A 69 24.98 -5.13 -32.76
N ALA A 70 24.23 -4.10 -32.35
CA ALA A 70 24.77 -2.90 -31.72
C ALA A 70 25.35 -3.20 -30.32
N VAL A 71 24.67 -4.01 -29.52
CA VAL A 71 25.13 -4.49 -28.20
C VAL A 71 26.46 -5.21 -28.36
N MET A 72 26.54 -6.19 -29.28
CA MET A 72 27.75 -6.98 -29.49
C MET A 72 28.89 -6.15 -30.09
N ARG A 73 28.58 -5.14 -30.92
CA ARG A 73 29.58 -4.18 -31.41
C ARG A 73 30.18 -3.36 -30.27
N THR A 74 29.34 -2.85 -29.38
CA THR A 74 29.79 -2.04 -28.23
C THR A 74 30.71 -2.84 -27.32
N ILE A 75 30.37 -4.10 -27.03
CA ILE A 75 31.22 -5.00 -26.23
C ILE A 75 32.55 -5.30 -26.95
N ARG A 76 32.55 -5.38 -28.28
CA ARG A 76 33.79 -5.59 -29.04
C ARG A 76 34.69 -4.36 -29.06
N GLU A 77 34.12 -3.18 -29.27
CA GLU A 77 34.86 -1.93 -29.50
C GLU A 77 35.30 -1.25 -28.20
N ASN A 78 34.56 -1.43 -27.10
CA ASN A 78 34.85 -0.78 -25.82
C ASN A 78 35.31 -1.81 -24.77
N GLN A 79 36.63 -1.88 -24.56
CA GLN A 79 37.26 -2.82 -23.64
C GLN A 79 36.83 -2.59 -22.17
N ASP A 80 36.68 -1.33 -21.75
CA ASP A 80 36.29 -1.00 -20.37
C ASP A 80 34.85 -1.46 -20.09
N VAL A 81 33.94 -1.20 -21.02
CA VAL A 81 32.54 -1.66 -20.94
C VAL A 81 32.47 -3.18 -20.94
N ARG A 82 33.24 -3.84 -21.82
CA ARG A 82 33.32 -5.30 -21.84
C ARG A 82 33.79 -5.86 -20.50
N GLN A 83 34.88 -5.34 -19.94
CA GLN A 83 35.41 -5.82 -18.66
C GLN A 83 34.37 -5.65 -17.54
N LYS A 84 33.71 -4.48 -17.48
CA LYS A 84 32.66 -4.21 -16.48
C LYS A 84 31.49 -5.19 -16.63
N ILE A 85 31.04 -5.47 -17.86
CA ILE A 85 29.97 -6.44 -18.12
C ILE A 85 30.40 -7.86 -17.74
N GLU A 86 31.62 -8.29 -18.09
CA GLU A 86 32.16 -9.61 -17.73
C GLU A 86 32.20 -9.80 -16.21
N ASP A 87 32.67 -8.80 -15.47
CA ASP A 87 32.72 -8.83 -14.00
C ASP A 87 31.31 -8.91 -13.39
N VAL A 88 30.39 -8.09 -13.90
CA VAL A 88 29.01 -8.01 -13.44
C VAL A 88 28.26 -9.32 -13.70
N LEU A 89 28.36 -9.87 -14.92
CA LEU A 89 27.78 -11.18 -15.24
C LEU A 89 28.43 -12.30 -14.43
N SER A 90 29.75 -12.27 -14.26
CA SER A 90 30.45 -13.29 -13.48
C SER A 90 29.97 -13.34 -12.03
N ASN A 91 29.78 -12.16 -11.42
CA ASN A 91 29.22 -12.02 -10.08
C ASN A 91 27.75 -12.48 -10.02
N MET A 92 26.93 -12.07 -11.00
CA MET A 92 25.52 -12.45 -11.07
C MET A 92 25.31 -13.97 -11.15
N PHE A 93 26.11 -14.66 -11.98
CA PHE A 93 25.96 -16.10 -12.21
C PHE A 93 26.84 -16.97 -11.30
N ALA A 94 27.67 -16.36 -10.44
CA ALA A 94 28.70 -17.05 -9.65
C ALA A 94 29.60 -17.96 -10.51
N LYS A 95 29.92 -17.52 -11.73
CA LYS A 95 30.74 -18.25 -12.71
C LYS A 95 31.71 -17.27 -13.35
N SER A 96 32.79 -17.77 -13.95
CA SER A 96 33.68 -16.90 -14.73
C SER A 96 33.11 -16.77 -16.14
N ILE A 97 32.61 -15.59 -16.50
CA ILE A 97 32.04 -15.31 -17.82
C ILE A 97 32.99 -14.36 -18.55
N ARG A 98 33.34 -14.70 -19.78
CA ARG A 98 34.16 -13.87 -20.66
C ARG A 98 33.57 -13.87 -22.06
N PHE A 99 33.73 -12.77 -22.77
CA PHE A 99 33.45 -12.76 -24.20
C PHE A 99 34.70 -13.23 -24.95
N GLU A 100 34.54 -14.03 -25.99
CA GLU A 100 35.63 -14.42 -26.89
C GLU A 100 35.15 -14.40 -28.35
N GLU A 101 36.08 -14.27 -29.29
CA GLU A 101 35.76 -14.37 -30.70
C GLU A 101 35.74 -15.84 -31.13
N ALA A 102 34.55 -16.34 -31.46
CA ALA A 102 34.38 -17.66 -32.05
C ALA A 102 34.91 -17.70 -33.49
N PRO A 103 35.25 -18.89 -34.03
CA PRO A 103 35.58 -19.08 -35.44
C PRO A 103 34.50 -18.46 -36.33
N GLY A 104 34.89 -17.53 -37.22
CA GLY A 104 33.97 -16.71 -38.02
C GLY A 104 33.78 -15.28 -37.52
N GLY A 105 34.56 -14.84 -36.52
CA GLY A 105 34.60 -13.44 -36.08
C GLY A 105 33.34 -13.01 -35.32
N ARG A 106 32.61 -13.94 -34.70
CA ARG A 106 31.42 -13.66 -33.89
C ARG A 106 31.81 -13.66 -32.42
N LEU A 107 31.51 -12.57 -31.70
CA LEU A 107 31.72 -12.53 -30.26
C LEU A 107 30.70 -13.46 -29.58
N VAL A 108 31.14 -14.31 -28.64
CA VAL A 108 30.29 -15.22 -27.86
C VAL A 108 30.65 -15.13 -26.39
N ALA A 109 29.65 -15.22 -25.52
CA ALA A 109 29.87 -15.33 -24.08
C ALA A 109 30.18 -16.79 -23.71
N ILE A 110 31.37 -17.01 -23.17
CA ILE A 110 31.87 -18.30 -22.71
C ILE A 110 31.80 -18.35 -21.19
N VAL A 111 31.24 -19.44 -20.67
CA VAL A 111 31.25 -19.74 -19.25
C VAL A 111 32.38 -20.70 -18.95
N VAL A 112 33.28 -20.29 -18.07
CA VAL A 112 34.36 -21.13 -17.54
C VAL A 112 33.91 -21.68 -16.20
N ASN A 113 33.55 -22.98 -16.16
CA ASN A 113 33.31 -23.66 -14.90
C ASN A 113 34.64 -24.11 -14.30
N LYS A 114 35.22 -23.27 -13.43
CA LYS A 114 36.51 -23.55 -12.76
C LYS A 114 36.52 -24.84 -11.94
N ALA A 115 35.37 -25.30 -11.44
CA ALA A 115 35.29 -26.52 -10.64
C ALA A 115 35.40 -27.82 -11.46
N ARG A 116 35.11 -27.77 -12.76
CA ARG A 116 35.12 -28.96 -13.64
C ARG A 116 36.04 -28.83 -14.86
N GLY A 117 36.67 -27.67 -15.07
CA GLY A 117 37.53 -27.42 -16.23
C GLY A 117 36.79 -27.49 -17.56
N VAL A 118 35.47 -27.24 -17.55
CA VAL A 118 34.61 -27.29 -18.74
C VAL A 118 34.20 -25.87 -19.13
N GLU A 119 34.43 -25.54 -20.39
CA GLU A 119 33.95 -24.31 -21.04
C GLU A 119 32.74 -24.64 -21.90
N TYR A 120 31.68 -23.84 -21.78
CA TYR A 120 30.51 -23.98 -22.63
C TYR A 120 29.94 -22.62 -23.02
N ASN A 121 29.32 -22.58 -24.19
CA ASN A 121 28.65 -21.39 -24.69
C ASN A 121 27.40 -21.12 -23.85
N LEU A 122 27.25 -19.89 -23.34
CA LEU A 122 26.07 -19.47 -22.58
C LEU A 122 24.76 -19.62 -23.38
N LYS A 123 24.86 -19.61 -24.72
CA LYS A 123 23.72 -19.77 -25.65
C LYS A 123 23.02 -21.13 -25.58
N GLN A 124 23.67 -22.19 -25.08
CA GLN A 124 23.06 -23.53 -25.07
C GLN A 124 22.04 -23.77 -23.95
N GLY A 125 21.82 -22.82 -23.03
CA GLY A 125 20.88 -22.99 -21.90
C GLY A 125 19.99 -21.80 -21.51
N GLU A 126 20.36 -20.54 -21.80
CA GLU A 126 19.70 -19.35 -21.20
C GLU A 126 19.44 -18.22 -22.23
N CYS A 127 18.65 -18.49 -23.28
CA CYS A 127 18.65 -17.66 -24.50
C CYS A 127 18.03 -16.25 -24.38
N HIS A 128 16.97 -16.04 -23.60
CA HIS A 128 16.24 -14.76 -23.59
C HIS A 128 16.65 -13.84 -22.44
N GLY A 129 16.70 -14.33 -21.20
CA GLY A 129 17.06 -13.51 -20.05
C GLY A 129 18.51 -13.00 -20.06
N LEU A 130 19.46 -13.79 -20.57
CA LEU A 130 20.86 -13.33 -20.72
C LEU A 130 20.99 -12.22 -21.77
N LYS A 131 20.34 -12.39 -22.92
CA LYS A 131 20.34 -11.39 -23.98
C LYS A 131 19.78 -10.06 -23.46
N GLU A 132 18.70 -10.16 -22.72
CA GLU A 132 18.01 -9.04 -22.11
C GLU A 132 18.90 -8.30 -21.11
N ILE A 133 19.50 -9.01 -20.13
CA ILE A 133 20.38 -8.37 -19.16
C ILE A 133 21.63 -7.78 -19.83
N LEU A 134 22.16 -8.42 -20.87
CA LEU A 134 23.31 -7.90 -21.61
C LEU A 134 22.98 -6.56 -22.28
N THR A 135 21.81 -6.47 -22.91
CA THR A 135 21.32 -5.23 -23.55
C THR A 135 21.19 -4.12 -22.53
N LEU A 136 20.61 -4.41 -21.37
CA LEU A 136 20.45 -3.48 -20.26
C LEU A 136 21.79 -3.02 -19.67
N LEU A 137 22.75 -3.93 -19.50
CA LEU A 137 24.10 -3.59 -19.02
C LEU A 137 24.89 -2.75 -20.03
N VAL A 138 24.76 -3.02 -21.33
CA VAL A 138 25.35 -2.17 -22.36
C VAL A 138 24.70 -0.79 -22.35
N ALA A 139 23.38 -0.69 -22.23
CA ALA A 139 22.71 0.61 -22.12
C ALA A 139 23.16 1.39 -20.86
N LEU A 140 23.43 0.68 -19.76
CA LEU A 140 23.91 1.26 -18.51
C LEU A 140 25.38 1.70 -18.57
N TYR A 141 26.27 0.95 -19.22
CA TYR A 141 27.72 1.22 -19.17
C TYR A 141 28.30 1.80 -20.46
N GLY A 142 27.60 1.70 -21.58
CA GLY A 142 28.08 2.12 -22.90
C GLY A 142 28.27 3.62 -23.09
N ASN A 143 27.65 4.44 -22.23
CA ASN A 143 27.73 5.90 -22.34
C ASN A 143 28.98 6.47 -21.66
N PRO A 144 29.70 7.41 -22.30
CA PRO A 144 30.90 8.02 -21.72
C PRO A 144 30.61 8.77 -20.41
N SER A 145 31.44 8.54 -19.39
CA SER A 145 31.37 9.22 -18.10
C SER A 145 31.59 10.74 -18.24
N GLY A 146 30.92 11.53 -17.40
CA GLY A 146 31.17 12.97 -17.27
C GLY A 146 30.35 13.89 -18.18
N LYS A 147 29.55 13.34 -19.10
CA LYS A 147 28.49 14.06 -19.84
C LYS A 147 27.14 13.95 -19.13
N LYS A 148 26.24 14.90 -19.40
CA LYS A 148 24.84 14.82 -18.96
C LYS A 148 24.16 13.71 -19.75
N ASN A 149 23.84 12.60 -19.09
CA ASN A 149 23.23 11.44 -19.73
C ASN A 149 21.90 11.12 -19.06
N CYS A 150 20.88 10.81 -19.85
CA CYS A 150 19.57 10.39 -19.38
C CYS A 150 19.24 9.02 -19.98
N LEU A 151 19.20 7.99 -19.14
CA LEU A 151 18.81 6.63 -19.53
C LEU A 151 17.35 6.40 -19.15
N ILE A 152 16.53 6.11 -20.14
CA ILE A 152 15.11 5.77 -19.98
C ILE A 152 14.93 4.31 -20.37
N LEU A 153 14.34 3.53 -19.48
CA LEU A 153 14.10 2.10 -19.65
C LEU A 153 12.60 1.84 -19.60
N ASP A 154 12.04 1.31 -20.68
CA ASP A 154 10.63 0.92 -20.75
C ASP A 154 10.48 -0.60 -20.61
N GLU A 155 9.75 -1.02 -19.58
CA GLU A 155 9.55 -2.41 -19.16
C GLU A 155 10.85 -3.25 -19.14
N PRO A 156 11.89 -2.83 -18.37
CA PRO A 156 13.15 -3.57 -18.28
C PRO A 156 12.99 -4.98 -17.70
N GLU A 157 11.85 -5.31 -17.09
CA GLU A 157 11.52 -6.63 -16.57
C GLU A 157 11.19 -7.69 -17.63
N LEU A 158 10.89 -7.30 -18.87
CA LEU A 158 10.49 -8.23 -19.93
C LEU A 158 11.58 -9.29 -20.17
N HIS A 159 11.23 -10.57 -20.01
CA HIS A 159 12.15 -11.71 -20.12
C HIS A 159 13.27 -11.78 -19.05
N LEU A 160 13.27 -10.91 -18.03
CA LEU A 160 14.19 -11.00 -16.90
C LEU A 160 13.59 -11.78 -15.73
N HIS A 161 14.39 -12.69 -15.16
CA HIS A 161 14.08 -13.31 -13.88
C HIS A 161 14.10 -12.27 -12.75
N PRO A 162 13.22 -12.34 -11.72
CA PRO A 162 13.17 -11.37 -10.61
C PRO A 162 14.52 -11.08 -9.94
N GLN A 163 15.37 -12.10 -9.77
CA GLN A 163 16.71 -11.91 -9.20
C GLN A 163 17.59 -10.99 -10.06
N PHE A 164 17.48 -11.09 -11.39
CA PHE A 164 18.24 -10.25 -12.31
C PHE A 164 17.71 -8.81 -12.34
N GLN A 165 16.40 -8.62 -12.13
CA GLN A 165 15.79 -7.30 -12.01
C GLN A 165 16.35 -6.55 -10.79
N GLN A 166 16.36 -7.20 -9.61
CA GLN A 166 16.93 -6.63 -8.38
C GLN A 166 18.42 -6.33 -8.54
N PHE A 167 19.16 -7.27 -9.13
CA PHE A 167 20.58 -7.07 -9.38
C PHE A 167 20.80 -5.87 -10.31
N PHE A 168 20.06 -5.76 -11.41
CA PHE A 168 20.20 -4.66 -12.34
C PHE A 168 19.83 -3.31 -11.70
N MET A 169 18.80 -3.28 -10.84
CA MET A 169 18.47 -2.10 -10.06
C MET A 169 19.63 -1.65 -9.16
N ASN A 170 20.34 -2.60 -8.54
CA ASN A 170 21.55 -2.29 -7.76
C ASN A 170 22.68 -1.70 -8.63
N GLU A 171 22.85 -2.20 -9.85
CA GLU A 171 23.82 -1.64 -10.81
C GLU A 171 23.43 -0.21 -11.23
N ILE A 172 22.14 0.09 -11.42
CA ILE A 172 21.66 1.46 -11.65
C ILE A 172 21.99 2.36 -10.46
N ARG A 173 21.73 1.90 -9.22
CA ARG A 173 22.06 2.65 -8.00
C ARG A 173 23.55 2.95 -7.91
N LYS A 174 24.42 1.97 -8.16
CA LYS A 174 25.88 2.17 -8.21
C LYS A 174 26.27 3.20 -9.26
N ALA A 175 25.78 3.06 -10.50
CA ALA A 175 26.07 4.00 -11.57
C ALA A 175 25.59 5.42 -11.26
N SER A 176 24.44 5.57 -10.59
CA SER A 176 23.92 6.87 -10.15
C SER A 176 24.75 7.52 -9.05
N ALA A 177 25.38 6.72 -8.18
CA ALA A 177 26.27 7.21 -7.12
C ALA A 177 27.67 7.56 -7.66
N GLU A 178 28.15 6.85 -8.69
CA GLU A 178 29.43 7.11 -9.36
C GLU A 178 29.43 8.42 -10.16
N ASP A 179 28.32 8.77 -10.82
CA ASP A 179 28.22 9.98 -11.65
C ASP A 179 26.89 10.71 -11.47
N SER A 180 26.92 11.79 -10.68
CA SER A 180 25.78 12.67 -10.40
C SER A 180 25.18 13.37 -11.63
N LYS A 181 25.84 13.34 -12.80
CA LYS A 181 25.32 13.90 -14.06
C LYS A 181 24.40 12.94 -14.80
N ARG A 182 24.28 11.70 -14.33
CA ARG A 182 23.43 10.65 -14.91
C ARG A 182 22.06 10.65 -14.26
N VAL A 183 21.03 10.56 -15.09
CA VAL A 183 19.63 10.46 -14.66
C VAL A 183 19.02 9.20 -15.25
N PHE A 184 18.27 8.49 -14.44
CA PHE A 184 17.62 7.24 -14.81
C PHE A 184 16.11 7.37 -14.65
N PHE A 185 15.38 6.88 -15.64
CA PHE A 185 13.92 6.73 -15.60
C PHE A 185 13.58 5.28 -15.90
N LEU A 186 12.87 4.62 -15.00
CA LEU A 186 12.39 3.27 -15.19
C LEU A 186 10.87 3.31 -15.26
N ILE A 187 10.32 2.92 -16.41
CA ILE A 187 8.91 2.63 -16.56
C ILE A 187 8.75 1.13 -16.29
N THR A 188 8.09 0.77 -15.20
CA THR A 188 8.04 -0.63 -14.77
C THR A 188 6.70 -1.00 -14.15
N HIS A 189 6.32 -2.24 -14.36
CA HIS A 189 5.24 -2.99 -13.75
C HIS A 189 5.74 -4.01 -12.73
N SER A 190 7.07 -4.08 -12.51
CA SER A 190 7.66 -5.04 -11.60
C SER A 190 7.91 -4.46 -10.21
N PRO A 191 7.38 -5.09 -9.14
CA PRO A 191 7.70 -4.69 -7.77
C PRO A 191 9.18 -4.88 -7.42
N TYR A 192 9.94 -5.66 -8.22
CA TYR A 192 11.36 -5.92 -7.98
C TYR A 192 12.27 -4.76 -8.42
N PHE A 193 11.79 -3.85 -9.28
CA PHE A 193 12.48 -2.60 -9.63
C PHE A 193 12.15 -1.44 -8.69
N ILE A 194 11.10 -1.58 -7.88
CA ILE A 194 10.72 -0.59 -6.87
C ILE A 194 11.62 -0.77 -5.65
N ASP A 195 12.75 -0.08 -5.64
CA ASP A 195 13.72 -0.08 -4.55
C ASP A 195 13.63 1.22 -3.76
N LEU A 196 12.85 1.21 -2.68
CA LEU A 196 12.59 2.35 -1.80
C LEU A 196 13.18 2.07 -0.42
N ASN A 197 14.42 2.48 -0.19
CA ASN A 197 15.13 2.24 1.08
C ASN A 197 15.15 3.49 1.96
N PHE A 198 15.09 4.66 1.34
CA PHE A 198 15.14 5.95 2.01
C PHE A 198 13.95 6.83 1.63
N SER A 199 13.60 7.77 2.50
CA SER A 199 12.49 8.71 2.28
C SER A 199 12.66 9.51 0.99
N GLU A 200 13.89 9.85 0.61
CA GLU A 200 14.18 10.62 -0.60
C GLU A 200 13.89 9.82 -1.88
N ASP A 201 13.88 8.48 -1.81
CA ASP A 201 13.53 7.63 -2.95
C ASP A 201 12.08 7.87 -3.40
N LEU A 202 11.17 8.21 -2.46
CA LEU A 202 9.79 8.55 -2.78
C LEU A 202 9.65 9.80 -3.65
N LEU A 203 10.61 10.74 -3.59
CA LEU A 203 10.61 11.94 -4.43
C LEU A 203 10.88 11.63 -5.92
N GLY A 204 11.51 10.49 -6.18
CA GLY A 204 11.76 9.95 -7.51
C GLY A 204 10.58 9.16 -8.08
N VAL A 205 9.50 8.96 -7.33
CA VAL A 205 8.34 8.18 -7.80
C VAL A 205 7.32 9.09 -8.46
N VAL A 206 6.93 8.74 -9.68
CA VAL A 206 5.83 9.33 -10.45
C VAL A 206 4.78 8.26 -10.68
N VAL A 207 3.57 8.48 -10.16
CA VAL A 207 2.45 7.56 -10.30
C VAL A 207 1.52 8.08 -11.39
N CYS A 208 1.41 7.32 -12.47
CA CYS A 208 0.43 7.54 -13.53
C CYS A 208 -0.91 6.91 -13.14
N HIS A 209 -2.01 7.59 -13.47
CA HIS A 209 -3.36 7.16 -13.14
C HIS A 209 -4.17 6.92 -14.41
N VAL A 210 -5.22 6.11 -14.35
CA VAL A 210 -6.15 5.97 -15.48
C VAL A 210 -6.95 7.28 -15.64
N ASN A 211 -6.93 7.86 -16.85
CA ASN A 211 -7.70 9.05 -17.23
C ASN A 211 -7.46 10.31 -16.36
N ARG A 212 -6.31 10.41 -15.68
CA ARG A 212 -5.93 11.55 -14.84
C ARG A 212 -4.44 11.84 -14.98
N ALA A 213 -4.06 13.11 -14.83
CA ALA A 213 -2.65 13.49 -14.81
C ALA A 213 -1.89 12.77 -13.68
N PRO A 214 -0.63 12.36 -13.93
CA PRO A 214 0.23 11.75 -12.92
C PRO A 214 0.40 12.61 -11.67
N THR A 215 0.80 11.96 -10.58
CA THR A 215 1.14 12.58 -9.30
C THR A 215 2.56 12.21 -8.91
N SER A 216 3.18 13.06 -8.11
CA SER A 216 4.52 12.85 -7.56
C SER A 216 4.66 13.63 -6.27
N ILE A 217 5.62 13.22 -5.44
CA ILE A 217 5.96 13.95 -4.22
C ILE A 217 7.08 14.95 -4.57
N ASP A 218 6.83 16.23 -4.30
CA ASP A 218 7.83 17.30 -4.52
C ASP A 218 8.70 17.55 -3.29
N SER A 219 8.12 17.38 -2.10
CA SER A 219 8.78 17.53 -0.81
C SER A 219 8.07 16.71 0.25
N LEU A 220 8.83 16.25 1.24
CA LEU A 220 8.31 15.60 2.46
C LEU A 220 8.44 16.56 3.64
N SER A 221 7.49 16.52 4.58
CA SER A 221 7.66 17.19 5.86
C SER A 221 8.60 16.40 6.77
N ASP A 222 9.18 17.03 7.79
CA ASP A 222 10.04 16.34 8.79
C ASP A 222 9.30 15.16 9.45
N TYR A 223 7.99 15.31 9.67
CA TYR A 223 7.13 14.25 10.20
C TYR A 223 7.06 13.07 9.23
N ASP A 224 6.73 13.33 7.96
CA ASP A 224 6.60 12.31 6.92
C ASP A 224 7.93 11.59 6.68
N GLU A 225 9.04 12.34 6.62
CA GLU A 225 10.39 11.79 6.46
C GLU A 225 10.73 10.83 7.61
N SER A 226 10.46 11.22 8.86
CA SER A 226 10.70 10.39 10.03
C SER A 226 9.83 9.11 10.03
N MET A 227 8.60 9.20 9.54
CA MET A 227 7.67 8.08 9.42
C MET A 227 8.18 7.10 8.36
N PHE A 228 8.48 7.58 7.16
CA PHE A 228 8.93 6.76 6.04
C PHE A 228 10.31 6.13 6.28
N ARG A 229 11.23 6.84 6.92
CA ARG A 229 12.54 6.29 7.30
C ARG A 229 12.44 5.06 8.19
N ARG A 230 11.42 4.97 9.05
CA ARG A 230 11.17 3.80 9.91
C ARG A 230 10.47 2.66 9.16
N PHE A 231 9.71 2.98 8.13
CA PHE A 231 8.80 2.05 7.46
C PHE A 231 9.36 1.47 6.15
N LEU A 232 9.93 2.30 5.26
CA LEU A 232 10.40 1.90 3.93
C LEU A 232 11.37 0.70 3.93
N PRO A 233 12.30 0.55 4.90
CA PRO A 233 13.14 -0.65 4.97
C PRO A 233 12.38 -1.97 5.16
N ARG A 234 11.13 -1.92 5.65
CA ARG A 234 10.25 -3.07 5.86
C ARG A 234 9.28 -3.29 4.70
N PHE A 235 9.36 -2.44 3.67
CA PHE A 235 8.44 -2.43 2.55
C PHE A 235 8.71 -3.60 1.60
N ASN A 236 7.89 -4.64 1.71
CA ASN A 236 8.13 -5.90 1.01
C ASN A 236 7.60 -5.89 -0.44
N THR A 237 7.90 -6.94 -1.21
CA THR A 237 7.48 -7.07 -2.62
C THR A 237 5.95 -7.11 -2.79
N TYR A 238 5.23 -7.69 -1.84
CA TYR A 238 3.77 -7.76 -1.88
C TYR A 238 3.13 -6.38 -1.66
N HIS A 239 3.67 -5.60 -0.72
CA HIS A 239 3.28 -4.22 -0.46
C HIS A 239 3.43 -3.34 -1.69
N LYS A 240 4.52 -3.51 -2.45
CA LYS A 240 4.82 -2.74 -3.67
C LYS A 240 3.80 -2.93 -4.79
N GLN A 241 2.90 -3.91 -4.72
CA GLN A 241 1.86 -4.11 -5.72
C GLN A 241 0.89 -2.92 -5.82
N PHE A 242 0.76 -2.11 -4.77
CA PHE A 242 -0.13 -0.94 -4.79
C PHE A 242 0.30 0.16 -5.76
N PHE A 243 1.55 0.15 -6.23
CA PHE A 243 2.00 1.07 -7.28
C PHE A 243 1.42 0.75 -8.66
N PHE A 244 0.84 -0.43 -8.86
CA PHE A 244 0.36 -0.90 -10.16
C PHE A 244 -1.16 -1.00 -10.26
N SER A 245 -1.88 -0.74 -9.18
CA SER A 245 -3.34 -0.74 -9.15
C SER A 245 -3.87 0.39 -8.28
N ASP A 246 -4.82 1.15 -8.83
CA ASP A 246 -5.51 2.22 -8.10
C ASP A 246 -6.52 1.68 -7.08
N LYS A 247 -6.80 0.36 -7.04
CA LYS A 247 -7.91 -0.20 -6.25
C LYS A 247 -7.49 -1.19 -5.16
N GLN A 248 -6.31 -1.00 -4.57
CA GLN A 248 -5.86 -1.90 -3.50
C GLN A 248 -6.60 -1.64 -2.18
N ILE A 249 -6.88 -2.74 -1.48
CA ILE A 249 -7.43 -2.76 -0.14
C ILE A 249 -6.33 -3.19 0.82
N PHE A 250 -5.98 -2.35 1.78
CA PHE A 250 -5.05 -2.68 2.85
C PHE A 250 -5.82 -3.19 4.06
N VAL A 251 -5.30 -4.24 4.69
CA VAL A 251 -5.86 -4.85 5.89
C VAL A 251 -4.77 -5.04 6.93
N GLU A 252 -5.16 -5.13 8.20
CA GLU A 252 -4.21 -5.14 9.31
C GLU A 252 -3.26 -6.34 9.25
N GLY A 253 -3.79 -7.56 9.15
CA GLY A 253 -3.01 -8.78 9.22
C GLY A 253 -3.32 -9.82 8.14
N TYR A 254 -2.54 -10.90 8.19
CA TYR A 254 -2.63 -12.03 7.26
C TYR A 254 -4.00 -12.73 7.30
N THR A 255 -4.60 -12.88 8.48
CA THR A 255 -5.91 -13.53 8.62
C THR A 255 -7.00 -12.77 7.88
N ASP A 256 -6.98 -11.44 7.97
CA ASP A 256 -7.88 -10.54 7.25
C ASP A 256 -7.69 -10.68 5.75
N GLN A 257 -6.43 -10.64 5.30
CA GLN A 257 -6.05 -10.72 3.90
C GLN A 257 -6.57 -12.00 3.26
N GLN A 258 -6.37 -13.14 3.92
CA GLN A 258 -6.83 -14.44 3.43
C GLN A 258 -8.36 -14.51 3.34
N LEU A 259 -9.06 -14.02 4.37
CA LEU A 259 -10.52 -14.05 4.40
C LEU A 259 -11.13 -13.14 3.33
N PHE A 260 -10.68 -11.89 3.25
CA PHE A 260 -11.16 -10.92 2.25
C PHE A 260 -10.78 -11.33 0.82
N THR A 261 -9.59 -11.89 0.60
CA THR A 261 -9.21 -12.43 -0.72
C THR A 261 -10.17 -13.52 -1.18
N ARG A 262 -10.63 -14.39 -0.26
CA ARG A 262 -11.63 -15.40 -0.58
C ARG A 262 -13.00 -14.78 -0.89
N LEU A 263 -13.41 -13.79 -0.10
CA LEU A 263 -14.68 -13.08 -0.27
C LEU A 263 -14.71 -12.17 -1.51
N LEU A 264 -13.56 -11.73 -2.04
CA LEU A 264 -13.50 -10.94 -3.28
C LEU A 264 -14.19 -11.63 -4.46
N SER A 265 -14.10 -12.96 -4.54
CA SER A 265 -14.80 -13.74 -5.59
C SER A 265 -16.33 -13.68 -5.49
N CYS A 266 -16.87 -13.24 -4.35
CA CYS A 266 -18.29 -13.07 -4.09
C CYS A 266 -18.76 -11.62 -4.28
N VAL A 267 -17.85 -10.65 -4.46
CA VAL A 267 -18.20 -9.25 -4.71
C VAL A 267 -18.94 -9.14 -6.05
N ASP A 268 -19.93 -8.25 -6.12
CA ASP A 268 -20.72 -8.13 -7.34
C ASP A 268 -19.86 -7.61 -8.50
N ASN A 269 -19.87 -8.32 -9.63
CA ASN A 269 -19.07 -8.00 -10.82
C ASN A 269 -19.29 -6.58 -11.37
N LYS A 270 -20.39 -5.92 -11.00
CA LYS A 270 -20.71 -4.53 -11.36
C LYS A 270 -19.88 -3.50 -10.59
N VAL A 271 -19.29 -3.88 -9.45
CA VAL A 271 -18.56 -2.99 -8.54
C VAL A 271 -17.12 -2.74 -9.02
N GLY A 272 -16.69 -3.41 -10.10
CA GLY A 272 -15.36 -3.17 -10.69
C GLY A 272 -14.22 -3.70 -9.81
N SER A 273 -14.38 -4.93 -9.31
CA SER A 273 -13.38 -5.70 -8.56
C SER A 273 -12.15 -6.11 -9.40
N ALA A 274 -12.19 -5.92 -10.72
CA ALA A 274 -11.07 -6.20 -11.59
C ALA A 274 -9.87 -5.30 -11.21
N GLY A 275 -8.75 -5.94 -10.85
CA GLY A 275 -7.53 -5.26 -10.42
C GLY A 275 -7.47 -4.93 -8.92
N THR A 276 -8.49 -5.28 -8.13
CA THR A 276 -8.46 -5.13 -6.66
C THR A 276 -7.69 -6.30 -6.02
N GLY A 277 -6.59 -5.99 -5.35
CA GLY A 277 -5.87 -6.90 -4.46
C GLY A 277 -6.08 -6.52 -2.99
N VAL A 278 -5.96 -7.51 -2.10
CA VAL A 278 -5.96 -7.31 -0.64
C VAL A 278 -4.54 -7.47 -0.12
N ILE A 279 -4.00 -6.44 0.53
CA ILE A 279 -2.62 -6.39 1.02
C ILE A 279 -2.62 -6.33 2.54
N ASP A 280 -2.01 -7.32 3.20
CA ASP A 280 -1.73 -7.24 4.63
C ASP A 280 -0.56 -6.28 4.87
N VAL A 281 -0.70 -5.38 5.83
CA VAL A 281 0.36 -4.40 6.13
C VAL A 281 1.21 -4.78 7.36
N GLY A 282 0.77 -5.78 8.12
CA GLY A 282 1.50 -6.33 9.26
C GLY A 282 1.22 -5.63 10.60
N GLY A 283 0.21 -4.75 10.66
CA GLY A 283 -0.18 -4.06 11.88
C GLY A 283 -0.95 -2.75 11.68
N LYS A 284 -1.64 -2.32 12.73
CA LYS A 284 -2.44 -1.08 12.73
C LYS A 284 -1.65 0.20 12.50
N ASP A 285 -0.39 0.26 12.95
CA ASP A 285 0.43 1.46 12.77
C ASP A 285 0.89 1.60 11.32
N GLU A 286 1.14 0.47 10.66
CA GLU A 286 1.49 0.39 9.25
C GLU A 286 0.31 0.84 8.36
N LEU A 287 -0.95 0.56 8.74
CA LEU A 287 -2.12 1.05 8.00
C LEU A 287 -2.11 2.58 7.86
N GLY A 288 -1.73 3.30 8.92
CA GLY A 288 -1.58 4.75 8.88
C GLY A 288 -0.49 5.21 7.90
N VAL A 289 0.62 4.47 7.80
CA VAL A 289 1.70 4.78 6.84
C VAL A 289 1.24 4.56 5.39
N PHE A 290 0.52 3.48 5.12
CA PHE A 290 -0.05 3.23 3.79
C PHE A 290 -1.13 4.26 3.43
N PHE A 291 -1.98 4.65 4.38
CA PHE A 291 -2.93 5.74 4.19
C PHE A 291 -2.21 7.01 3.74
N LYS A 292 -1.14 7.37 4.45
CA LYS A 292 -0.34 8.56 4.16
C LYS A 292 0.35 8.48 2.80
N VAL A 293 1.02 7.37 2.49
CA VAL A 293 1.74 7.21 1.22
C VAL A 293 0.76 7.24 0.04
N CYS A 294 -0.43 6.64 0.17
CA CYS A 294 -1.45 6.69 -0.87
C CYS A 294 -1.98 8.10 -1.08
N SER A 295 -2.19 8.86 0.01
CA SER A 295 -2.60 10.26 -0.06
C SER A 295 -1.56 11.13 -0.77
N LEU A 296 -0.28 10.99 -0.43
CA LEU A 296 0.83 11.74 -1.05
C LEU A 296 1.03 11.37 -2.53
N LEU A 297 0.93 10.08 -2.85
CA LEU A 297 1.06 9.58 -4.22
C LEU A 297 -0.25 9.68 -5.01
N GLY A 298 -1.34 10.15 -4.41
CA GLY A 298 -2.64 10.31 -5.06
C GLY A 298 -3.29 9.01 -5.55
N THR A 299 -2.90 7.84 -5.02
CA THR A 299 -3.51 6.54 -5.35
C THR A 299 -4.81 6.34 -4.58
N ASP A 300 -5.69 5.47 -5.10
CA ASP A 300 -7.01 5.19 -4.52
C ASP A 300 -7.00 3.95 -3.59
N GLY A 301 -6.07 3.98 -2.64
CA GLY A 301 -6.00 2.97 -1.57
C GLY A 301 -7.23 3.01 -0.65
N ARG A 302 -7.77 1.83 -0.33
CA ARG A 302 -8.80 1.63 0.71
C ARG A 302 -8.23 0.85 1.89
N ILE A 303 -8.80 1.04 3.07
CA ILE A 303 -8.40 0.30 4.28
C ILE A 303 -9.60 -0.40 4.86
N ILE A 304 -9.47 -1.67 5.23
CA ILE A 304 -10.40 -2.35 6.14
C ILE A 304 -9.63 -2.70 7.41
N THR A 305 -10.15 -2.30 8.57
CA THR A 305 -9.42 -2.39 9.84
C THR A 305 -10.33 -2.77 11.01
N ASP A 306 -9.72 -3.27 12.08
CA ASP A 306 -10.40 -3.62 13.32
C ASP A 306 -10.97 -2.39 14.03
N LEU A 307 -11.96 -2.61 14.91
CA LEU A 307 -12.65 -1.54 15.64
C LEU A 307 -11.74 -0.73 16.56
N ASP A 308 -10.70 -1.33 17.11
CA ASP A 308 -9.78 -0.67 18.03
C ASP A 308 -8.93 0.43 17.37
N SER A 309 -8.75 0.35 16.05
CA SER A 309 -8.12 1.40 15.22
C SER A 309 -8.88 2.72 15.27
N LEU A 310 -10.13 2.73 15.77
CA LEU A 310 -10.87 3.96 16.05
C LEU A 310 -10.27 4.75 17.22
N PHE A 311 -9.69 4.06 18.20
CA PHE A 311 -9.28 4.66 19.47
C PHE A 311 -7.79 4.92 19.56
N CYS A 312 -6.96 4.28 18.73
CA CYS A 312 -5.51 4.49 18.76
C CYS A 312 -4.83 4.27 17.41
N GLY A 313 -3.52 4.53 17.41
CA GLY A 313 -2.63 4.26 16.29
C GLY A 313 -2.57 5.39 15.27
N LYS A 314 -1.59 5.31 14.38
CA LYS A 314 -1.34 6.33 13.36
C LYS A 314 -2.50 6.50 12.39
N LEU A 315 -3.26 5.43 12.12
CA LEU A 315 -4.40 5.50 11.22
C LEU A 315 -5.45 6.50 11.74
N ARG A 316 -5.72 6.51 13.05
CA ARG A 316 -6.62 7.49 13.67
C ARG A 316 -6.13 8.92 13.44
N GLU A 317 -4.84 9.18 13.63
CA GLU A 317 -4.23 10.51 13.44
C GLU A 317 -4.39 11.01 12.00
N GLU A 318 -4.03 10.18 11.02
CA GLU A 318 -4.11 10.56 9.61
C GLU A 318 -5.57 10.75 9.13
N VAL A 319 -6.49 9.89 9.56
CA VAL A 319 -7.92 9.99 9.19
C VAL A 319 -8.57 11.23 9.81
N CYS A 320 -8.18 11.60 11.04
CA CYS A 320 -8.67 12.82 11.70
C CYS A 320 -8.22 14.09 10.98
N GLY A 321 -7.08 14.06 10.29
CA GLY A 321 -6.57 15.17 9.48
C GLY A 321 -7.00 15.13 8.00
N ASP A 322 -7.78 14.13 7.57
CA ASP A 322 -8.16 13.99 6.17
C ASP A 322 -9.27 14.97 5.76
N ALA A 323 -9.03 15.72 4.69
CA ALA A 323 -9.94 16.75 4.20
C ALA A 323 -11.33 16.21 3.78
N ARG A 324 -11.43 14.96 3.33
CA ARG A 324 -12.71 14.33 2.93
C ARG A 324 -13.60 14.13 4.14
N THR A 325 -13.01 13.68 5.26
CA THR A 325 -13.69 13.56 6.54
C THR A 325 -14.21 14.92 7.01
N GLU A 326 -13.36 15.95 6.97
CA GLU A 326 -13.75 17.31 7.38
C GLU A 326 -14.90 17.86 6.54
N THR A 327 -14.80 17.74 5.21
CA THR A 327 -15.82 18.21 4.26
C THR A 327 -17.17 17.55 4.54
N PHE A 328 -17.17 16.25 4.83
CA PHE A 328 -18.38 15.52 5.17
C PHE A 328 -19.01 16.02 6.48
N LEU A 329 -18.22 16.20 7.53
CA LEU A 329 -18.72 16.69 8.82
C LEU A 329 -19.29 18.11 8.71
N GLU A 330 -18.67 18.97 7.90
CA GLU A 330 -19.18 20.31 7.60
C GLU A 330 -20.53 20.24 6.87
N ALA A 331 -20.66 19.37 5.86
CA ALA A 331 -21.91 19.16 5.13
C ALA A 331 -23.04 18.57 5.99
N GLN A 332 -22.70 17.83 7.05
CA GLN A 332 -23.69 17.29 8.01
C GLN A 332 -24.05 18.26 9.13
N ARG A 333 -23.35 19.39 9.29
CA ARG A 333 -23.46 20.24 10.48
C ARG A 333 -24.87 20.72 10.76
N GLU A 334 -25.56 21.25 9.75
CA GLU A 334 -26.94 21.74 9.91
C GLU A 334 -27.92 20.61 10.23
N LYS A 335 -27.78 19.46 9.56
CA LYS A 335 -28.65 18.29 9.79
C LYS A 335 -28.46 17.68 11.17
N GLN A 336 -27.26 17.79 11.73
CA GLN A 336 -26.89 17.22 13.02
C GLN A 336 -26.96 18.24 14.17
N ASP A 337 -27.45 19.47 13.95
CA ASP A 337 -27.42 20.54 14.97
C ASP A 337 -28.11 20.15 16.28
N GLY A 338 -29.31 19.56 16.20
CA GLY A 338 -30.03 19.06 17.37
C GLY A 338 -29.27 17.94 18.09
N PHE A 339 -28.62 17.04 17.33
CA PHE A 339 -27.80 15.98 17.90
C PHE A 339 -26.55 16.54 18.58
N TYR A 340 -25.83 17.46 17.94
CA TYR A 340 -24.68 18.13 18.52
C TYR A 340 -25.00 18.94 19.77
N THR A 341 -26.16 19.58 19.82
CA THR A 341 -26.65 20.29 21.03
C THR A 341 -26.92 19.32 22.19
N SER A 342 -27.28 18.07 21.90
CA SER A 342 -27.43 17.02 22.92
C SER A 342 -26.10 16.46 23.42
N LEU A 343 -25.02 16.58 22.63
CA LEU A 343 -23.70 16.04 22.94
C LEU A 343 -22.78 17.08 23.58
N PHE A 344 -22.78 18.32 23.09
CA PHE A 344 -21.78 19.32 23.43
C PHE A 344 -22.38 20.53 24.15
N THR A 345 -21.61 21.14 25.04
CA THR A 345 -21.99 22.40 25.68
C THR A 345 -21.94 23.56 24.69
N LYS A 346 -22.67 24.66 24.97
CA LYS A 346 -22.63 25.88 24.14
C LYS A 346 -21.21 26.41 23.91
N LYS A 347 -20.33 26.28 24.90
CA LYS A 347 -18.91 26.69 24.80
C LYS A 347 -18.11 25.79 23.86
N GLU A 348 -18.42 24.50 23.81
CA GLU A 348 -17.77 23.54 22.90
C GLU A 348 -18.24 23.73 21.46
N LEU A 349 -19.54 23.99 21.26
CA LEU A 349 -20.15 24.26 19.95
C LEU A 349 -19.66 25.56 19.29
N ALA A 350 -19.14 26.51 20.09
CA ALA A 350 -18.50 27.72 19.57
C ALA A 350 -17.19 27.41 18.80
N LYS A 351 -16.61 26.23 18.97
CA LYS A 351 -15.43 25.77 18.23
C LYS A 351 -15.84 24.78 17.13
N LYS A 352 -15.03 24.68 16.05
CA LYS A 352 -15.23 23.66 14.98
C LYS A 352 -15.35 22.26 15.59
N ILE A 353 -16.38 21.51 15.20
CA ILE A 353 -16.54 20.09 15.57
C ILE A 353 -15.70 19.27 14.60
N THR A 354 -14.66 18.63 15.12
CA THR A 354 -13.73 17.79 14.35
C THR A 354 -14.03 16.31 14.61
N LEU A 355 -13.54 15.42 13.73
CA LEU A 355 -13.64 13.97 13.95
C LEU A 355 -13.05 13.58 15.30
N GLU A 356 -11.88 14.12 15.64
CA GLU A 356 -11.20 13.88 16.92
C GLU A 356 -12.09 14.24 18.12
N LYS A 357 -12.81 15.37 18.09
CA LYS A 357 -13.74 15.75 19.17
C LYS A 357 -14.90 14.78 19.32
N LEU A 358 -15.41 14.26 18.20
CA LEU A 358 -16.48 13.26 18.21
C LEU A 358 -15.97 11.94 18.82
N ILE A 359 -14.77 11.50 18.44
CA ILE A 359 -14.13 10.30 19.00
C ILE A 359 -13.89 10.47 20.50
N VAL A 360 -13.28 11.57 20.94
CA VAL A 360 -13.05 11.84 22.37
C VAL A 360 -14.37 11.90 23.15
N ARG A 361 -15.44 12.42 22.54
CA ARG A 361 -16.77 12.40 23.16
C ARG A 361 -17.31 10.98 23.30
N LEU A 362 -17.15 10.14 22.28
CA LEU A 362 -17.51 8.73 22.32
C LEU A 362 -16.74 7.99 23.42
N GLU A 363 -15.42 8.18 23.49
CA GLU A 363 -14.56 7.57 24.52
C GLU A 363 -15.06 7.87 25.95
N ARG A 364 -15.49 9.11 26.22
CA ARG A 364 -16.04 9.48 27.54
C ARG A 364 -17.34 8.74 27.87
N TYR A 365 -18.23 8.60 26.90
CA TYR A 365 -19.47 7.84 27.11
C TYR A 365 -19.18 6.35 27.34
N LEU A 366 -18.24 5.78 26.59
CA LEU A 366 -17.81 4.39 26.75
C LEU A 366 -17.14 4.17 28.12
N GLY A 367 -16.33 5.11 28.59
CA GLY A 367 -15.75 5.07 29.94
C GLY A 367 -16.83 5.01 31.03
N ALA A 368 -17.78 5.94 30.99
CA ALA A 368 -18.87 5.99 31.97
C ALA A 368 -19.75 4.73 31.97
N LEU A 369 -20.08 4.22 30.77
CA LEU A 369 -20.85 2.98 30.63
C LEU A 369 -20.06 1.77 31.16
N GLY A 370 -18.79 1.66 30.78
CA GLY A 370 -17.93 0.56 31.18
C GLY A 370 -17.61 0.54 32.67
N GLU A 371 -17.42 1.71 33.31
CA GLU A 371 -17.28 1.83 34.77
C GLU A 371 -18.50 1.28 35.51
N PHE A 372 -19.71 1.61 35.04
CA PHE A 372 -20.93 1.06 35.62
C PHE A 372 -20.98 -0.46 35.47
N LEU A 373 -20.76 -0.97 34.24
CA LEU A 373 -20.78 -2.41 33.96
C LEU A 373 -19.71 -3.17 34.76
N GLY A 374 -18.53 -2.59 34.98
CA GLY A 374 -17.47 -3.21 35.80
C GLY A 374 -17.86 -3.40 37.26
N ARG A 375 -18.79 -2.60 37.78
CA ARG A 375 -19.30 -2.68 39.16
C ARG A 375 -20.64 -3.40 39.27
N ALA A 376 -21.28 -3.69 38.14
CA ALA A 376 -22.61 -4.27 38.10
C ALA A 376 -22.61 -5.71 38.63
N GLU A 377 -23.65 -6.09 39.37
CA GLU A 377 -23.91 -7.49 39.74
C GLU A 377 -24.55 -8.26 38.57
N SER A 378 -24.82 -9.55 38.75
CA SER A 378 -25.49 -10.34 37.70
C SER A 378 -26.82 -9.68 37.31
N SER A 379 -27.02 -9.56 36.01
CA SER A 379 -28.21 -8.99 35.38
C SER A 379 -29.35 -9.98 35.26
N GLY A 380 -29.11 -11.28 35.49
CA GLY A 380 -30.03 -12.36 35.16
C GLY A 380 -30.15 -12.65 33.65
N ASN A 381 -29.38 -11.94 32.81
CA ASN A 381 -29.29 -12.15 31.38
C ASN A 381 -27.87 -12.64 31.02
N GLU A 382 -27.77 -13.87 30.52
CA GLU A 382 -26.49 -14.52 30.20
C GLU A 382 -25.60 -13.67 29.28
N ARG A 383 -26.18 -12.96 28.28
CA ARG A 383 -25.40 -12.16 27.34
C ARG A 383 -24.79 -10.91 27.98
N ILE A 384 -25.53 -10.26 28.88
CA ILE A 384 -25.03 -9.12 29.65
C ILE A 384 -24.00 -9.60 30.67
N ASP A 385 -24.25 -10.73 31.32
CA ASP A 385 -23.33 -11.27 32.32
C ASP A 385 -21.97 -11.61 31.70
N VAL A 386 -21.94 -12.19 30.50
CA VAL A 386 -20.68 -12.41 29.74
C VAL A 386 -19.94 -11.10 29.46
N LEU A 387 -20.65 -10.02 29.08
CA LEU A 387 -20.05 -8.70 28.87
C LEU A 387 -19.49 -8.12 30.18
N VAL A 388 -20.27 -8.19 31.27
CA VAL A 388 -19.90 -7.70 32.60
C VAL A 388 -18.68 -8.45 33.13
N GLU A 389 -18.64 -9.78 33.01
CA GLU A 389 -17.49 -10.60 33.38
C GLU A 389 -16.24 -10.21 32.59
N LYS A 390 -16.38 -9.93 31.30
CA LYS A 390 -15.25 -9.50 30.48
C LYS A 390 -14.70 -8.14 30.88
N ILE A 391 -15.58 -7.18 31.19
CA ILE A 391 -15.20 -5.86 31.69
C ILE A 391 -14.53 -5.98 33.06
N LYS A 392 -15.11 -6.77 33.98
CA LYS A 392 -14.51 -7.07 35.30
C LYS A 392 -13.13 -7.72 35.18
N TYR A 393 -12.95 -8.63 34.22
CA TYR A 393 -11.65 -9.23 33.94
C TYR A 393 -10.61 -8.16 33.56
N LEU A 394 -10.97 -7.17 32.73
CA LEU A 394 -10.05 -6.07 32.39
C LEU A 394 -9.67 -5.23 33.62
N TYR A 395 -10.63 -4.89 34.48
CA TYR A 395 -10.36 -4.22 35.76
C TYR A 395 -9.51 -5.06 36.73
N SER A 396 -9.57 -6.39 36.65
CA SER A 396 -8.71 -7.26 37.46
C SER A 396 -7.26 -7.30 37.00
N LYS A 397 -6.99 -6.92 35.75
CA LYS A 397 -5.67 -6.99 35.11
C LYS A 397 -4.97 -5.64 35.00
N HIS A 398 -5.72 -4.54 35.04
CA HIS A 398 -5.23 -3.19 34.79
C HIS A 398 -5.89 -2.20 35.75
N ASP A 399 -5.11 -1.22 36.23
CA ASP A 399 -5.59 -0.24 37.22
C ASP A 399 -6.61 0.77 36.65
N ALA A 400 -6.49 1.10 35.35
CA ALA A 400 -7.33 2.08 34.66
C ALA A 400 -7.69 1.61 33.23
N PRO A 401 -8.42 0.48 33.10
CA PRO A 401 -8.72 -0.12 31.80
C PRO A 401 -9.57 0.76 30.89
N GLU A 402 -10.31 1.74 31.43
CA GLU A 402 -11.09 2.71 30.66
C GLU A 402 -10.25 3.53 29.66
N ASN A 403 -8.94 3.65 29.90
CA ASN A 403 -8.01 4.31 28.99
C ASN A 403 -7.54 3.38 27.86
N MET A 404 -7.76 2.07 27.96
CA MET A 404 -7.33 1.09 26.98
C MET A 404 -8.28 1.00 25.79
N ASP A 405 -7.73 0.82 24.60
CA ASP A 405 -8.51 0.69 23.37
C ASP A 405 -9.36 -0.57 23.36
N THR A 406 -8.81 -1.69 23.85
CA THR A 406 -9.55 -2.95 23.99
C THR A 406 -10.79 -2.79 24.87
N PHE A 407 -10.70 -2.00 25.95
CA PHE A 407 -11.86 -1.73 26.81
C PHE A 407 -12.92 -0.95 26.05
N LYS A 408 -12.55 0.17 25.42
CA LYS A 408 -13.46 0.99 24.62
C LYS A 408 -14.14 0.17 23.52
N THR A 409 -13.38 -0.69 22.84
CA THR A 409 -13.88 -1.64 21.84
C THR A 409 -14.91 -2.60 22.42
N VAL A 410 -14.61 -3.28 23.54
CA VAL A 410 -15.54 -4.23 24.19
C VAL A 410 -16.82 -3.53 24.64
N VAL A 411 -16.73 -2.34 25.24
CA VAL A 411 -17.90 -1.58 25.68
C VAL A 411 -18.75 -1.12 24.49
N LEU A 412 -18.13 -0.65 23.41
CA LEU A 412 -18.85 -0.23 22.20
C LEU A 412 -19.54 -1.41 21.50
N MET A 413 -18.87 -2.57 21.44
CA MET A 413 -19.46 -3.81 20.97
C MET A 413 -20.68 -4.18 21.79
N GLY A 414 -20.56 -4.18 23.13
CA GLY A 414 -21.66 -4.45 24.04
C GLY A 414 -22.84 -3.50 23.84
N ALA A 415 -22.58 -2.19 23.80
CA ALA A 415 -23.59 -1.16 23.56
C ALA A 415 -24.34 -1.36 22.23
N THR A 416 -23.65 -1.85 21.20
CA THR A 416 -24.22 -2.06 19.86
C THR A 416 -24.98 -3.40 19.77
N LEU A 417 -24.40 -4.49 20.26
CA LEU A 417 -24.92 -5.86 20.15
C LEU A 417 -26.05 -6.17 21.14
N LEU A 418 -26.05 -5.51 22.30
CA LEU A 418 -26.97 -5.73 23.41
C LEU A 418 -27.81 -4.49 23.72
N ARG A 419 -28.07 -3.64 22.72
CA ARG A 419 -28.75 -2.35 22.92
C ARG A 419 -30.06 -2.48 23.71
N ALA A 420 -30.89 -3.45 23.36
CA ALA A 420 -32.20 -3.63 23.98
C ALA A 420 -32.04 -4.12 25.43
N GLU A 421 -31.26 -5.19 25.62
CA GLU A 421 -31.06 -5.78 26.93
C GLU A 421 -30.35 -4.81 27.90
N LEU A 422 -29.36 -4.05 27.43
CA LEU A 422 -28.68 -3.03 28.23
C LEU A 422 -29.60 -1.85 28.55
N SER A 423 -30.54 -1.49 27.67
CA SER A 423 -31.48 -0.40 27.96
C SER A 423 -32.38 -0.71 29.16
N ASP A 424 -32.73 -1.98 29.36
CA ASP A 424 -33.54 -2.42 30.50
C ASP A 424 -32.71 -2.61 31.78
N PHE A 425 -31.43 -2.96 31.64
CA PHE A 425 -30.53 -3.21 32.75
C PHE A 425 -29.91 -1.93 33.35
N LEU A 426 -29.64 -0.93 32.51
CA LEU A 426 -28.91 0.27 32.93
C LEU A 426 -29.80 1.28 33.67
N PRO A 427 -29.24 2.05 34.62
CA PRO A 427 -29.92 3.21 35.20
C PRO A 427 -30.37 4.20 34.12
N LEU A 428 -31.50 4.88 34.34
CA LEU A 428 -32.13 5.80 33.38
C LEU A 428 -31.15 6.77 32.67
N PRO A 429 -30.17 7.42 33.35
CA PRO A 429 -29.21 8.30 32.67
C PRO A 429 -28.31 7.56 31.67
N LEU A 430 -27.85 6.35 32.03
CA LEU A 430 -26.98 5.54 31.18
C LEU A 430 -27.77 4.86 30.05
N ALA A 431 -28.98 4.38 30.33
CA ALA A 431 -29.88 3.85 29.30
C ALA A 431 -30.19 4.92 28.23
N ALA A 432 -30.44 6.16 28.64
CA ALA A 432 -30.62 7.28 27.71
C ALA A 432 -29.37 7.56 26.86
N SER A 433 -28.17 7.40 27.44
CA SER A 433 -26.90 7.60 26.73
C SER A 433 -26.60 6.52 25.67
N LEU A 434 -27.17 5.32 25.76
CA LEU A 434 -26.95 4.26 24.75
C LEU A 434 -27.33 4.71 23.33
N GLY A 435 -28.45 5.40 23.19
CA GLY A 435 -28.87 5.96 21.90
C GLY A 435 -27.87 6.99 21.38
N GLN A 436 -27.32 7.82 22.27
CA GLN A 436 -26.29 8.80 21.91
C GLN A 436 -24.98 8.12 21.48
N ILE A 437 -24.54 7.08 22.19
CA ILE A 437 -23.33 6.30 21.87
C ILE A 437 -23.43 5.70 20.46
N ILE A 438 -24.52 5.01 20.17
CA ILE A 438 -24.72 4.31 18.88
C ILE A 438 -24.82 5.32 17.73
N ASN A 439 -25.59 6.40 17.91
CA ASN A 439 -25.71 7.43 16.88
C ASN A 439 -24.39 8.16 16.63
N LEU A 440 -23.62 8.44 17.69
CA LEU A 440 -22.31 9.07 17.60
C LEU A 440 -21.31 8.16 16.88
N ALA A 441 -21.26 6.88 17.25
CA ALA A 441 -20.43 5.88 16.57
C ALA A 441 -20.77 5.77 15.08
N ASN A 442 -22.07 5.71 14.72
CA ASN A 442 -22.50 5.66 13.33
C ASN A 442 -22.10 6.91 12.53
N LEU A 443 -22.21 8.11 13.11
CA LEU A 443 -21.76 9.35 12.48
C LEU A 443 -20.23 9.34 12.26
N ILE A 444 -19.48 8.87 13.25
CA ILE A 444 -18.03 8.72 13.18
C ILE A 444 -17.65 7.73 12.06
N PHE A 445 -18.27 6.55 12.02
CA PHE A 445 -18.03 5.57 10.95
C PHE A 445 -18.35 6.14 9.58
N ALA A 446 -19.47 6.83 9.42
CA ALA A 446 -19.84 7.45 8.16
C ALA A 446 -18.84 8.51 7.69
N ALA A 447 -18.26 9.28 8.63
CA ALA A 447 -17.22 10.26 8.34
C ALA A 447 -15.89 9.59 7.94
N ILE A 448 -15.47 8.55 8.67
CA ILE A 448 -14.26 7.78 8.38
C ILE A 448 -14.37 7.06 7.02
N GLU A 449 -15.54 6.52 6.68
CA GLU A 449 -15.80 5.89 5.36
C GLU A 449 -15.53 6.87 4.20
N GLN A 450 -15.67 8.19 4.38
CA GLN A 450 -15.35 9.19 3.32
C GLN A 450 -13.85 9.27 3.02
N SER A 451 -13.01 8.91 3.99
CA SER A 451 -11.57 8.80 3.80
C SER A 451 -11.14 7.47 3.17
N ARG A 452 -12.10 6.60 2.82
CA ARG A 452 -11.90 5.22 2.30
C ARG A 452 -11.34 4.24 3.33
N VAL A 453 -11.62 4.50 4.60
CA VAL A 453 -11.31 3.60 5.71
C VAL A 453 -12.62 2.99 6.21
N TYR A 454 -12.65 1.67 6.29
CA TYR A 454 -13.83 0.89 6.65
C TYR A 454 -13.53 0.09 7.93
N ILE A 455 -14.26 0.39 9.00
CA ILE A 455 -14.04 -0.23 10.31
C ILE A 455 -14.97 -1.43 10.49
N LEU A 456 -14.41 -2.55 10.95
CA LEU A 456 -15.16 -3.73 11.36
C LEU A 456 -15.98 -3.45 12.62
N ARG A 457 -17.28 -3.27 12.48
CA ARG A 457 -18.16 -2.83 13.57
C ARG A 457 -18.32 -3.83 14.72
N ARG A 458 -18.07 -5.13 14.49
CA ARG A 458 -18.10 -6.19 15.51
C ARG A 458 -16.78 -6.36 16.28
N GLY A 459 -15.78 -5.48 16.11
CA GLY A 459 -14.47 -5.66 16.72
C GLY A 459 -13.43 -6.02 15.67
N CYS A 460 -12.87 -7.23 15.77
CA CYS A 460 -11.93 -7.80 14.81
C CYS A 460 -12.56 -8.88 13.92
N ILE A 461 -11.83 -9.34 12.91
CA ILE A 461 -12.30 -10.30 11.91
C ILE A 461 -12.84 -11.61 12.50
N GLU A 462 -12.27 -12.08 13.61
CA GLU A 462 -12.68 -13.32 14.26
C GLU A 462 -14.12 -13.28 14.81
N HIS A 463 -14.68 -12.08 15.06
CA HIS A 463 -16.09 -11.94 15.48
C HIS A 463 -17.09 -12.16 14.33
N TYR A 464 -16.61 -12.32 13.10
CA TYR A 464 -17.40 -12.66 11.92
C TYR A 464 -17.27 -14.14 11.54
N TYR A 465 -16.49 -14.92 12.29
CA TYR A 465 -16.35 -16.35 12.06
C TYR A 465 -17.65 -17.08 12.37
N THR A 466 -17.90 -18.13 11.61
CA THR A 466 -19.12 -18.93 11.65
C THR A 466 -18.91 -20.28 12.32
N GLN A 467 -17.69 -20.80 12.30
CA GLN A 467 -17.35 -22.10 12.90
C GLN A 467 -17.10 -22.00 14.40
N THR A 468 -16.58 -20.86 14.86
CA THR A 468 -16.35 -20.60 16.28
C THR A 468 -17.02 -19.30 16.68
N LYS A 469 -17.89 -19.36 17.69
CA LYS A 469 -18.50 -18.17 18.27
C LYS A 469 -17.48 -17.44 19.13
N VAL A 470 -17.21 -16.18 18.79
CA VAL A 470 -16.35 -15.26 19.54
C VAL A 470 -17.19 -14.03 19.90
N ASP A 471 -17.43 -13.82 21.19
CA ASP A 471 -18.31 -12.73 21.65
C ASP A 471 -17.55 -11.40 21.83
N TYR A 472 -16.37 -11.42 22.47
CA TYR A 472 -15.60 -10.20 22.80
C TYR A 472 -14.07 -10.42 22.84
N MET A 473 -13.29 -9.34 22.66
CA MET A 473 -11.82 -9.33 22.77
C MET A 473 -11.31 -9.41 24.22
N PRO A 474 -10.08 -9.92 24.48
CA PRO A 474 -9.16 -10.52 23.50
C PRO A 474 -9.59 -11.93 23.10
N VAL A 475 -9.27 -12.29 21.87
CA VAL A 475 -9.57 -13.60 21.28
C VAL A 475 -8.44 -14.58 21.57
N SER A 476 -8.77 -15.73 22.16
CA SER A 476 -7.84 -16.82 22.44
C SER A 476 -7.74 -17.79 21.25
N SER A 477 -6.57 -18.41 21.05
CA SER A 477 -6.37 -19.47 20.06
C SER A 477 -6.67 -19.03 18.61
N LYS A 478 -6.33 -17.79 18.26
CA LYS A 478 -6.58 -17.15 16.95
C LYS A 478 -6.23 -18.07 15.76
N ASP A 479 -5.06 -18.70 15.78
CA ASP A 479 -4.61 -19.58 14.70
C ASP A 479 -5.55 -20.76 14.47
N ARG A 480 -5.96 -21.45 15.55
CA ARG A 480 -6.83 -22.62 15.47
C ARG A 480 -8.20 -22.27 14.91
N ILE A 481 -8.80 -21.18 15.39
CA ILE A 481 -10.14 -20.76 14.94
C ILE A 481 -10.09 -20.26 13.49
N PHE A 482 -9.00 -19.59 13.08
CA PHE A 482 -8.78 -19.17 11.70
C PHE A 482 -8.68 -20.37 10.75
N HIS A 483 -7.90 -21.40 11.09
CA HIS A 483 -7.79 -22.60 10.25
C HIS A 483 -9.14 -23.30 10.05
N SER A 484 -9.90 -23.46 11.14
CA SER A 484 -11.25 -24.03 11.07
C SER A 484 -12.17 -23.21 10.16
N GLU A 485 -12.07 -21.89 10.20
CA GLU A 485 -12.90 -21.00 9.38
C GLU A 485 -12.52 -21.07 7.89
N ILE A 486 -11.22 -21.05 7.57
CA ILE A 486 -10.74 -21.12 6.19
C ILE A 486 -11.07 -22.47 5.55
N GLU A 487 -10.89 -23.58 6.27
CA GLU A 487 -11.28 -24.91 5.79
C GLU A 487 -12.76 -24.93 5.41
N TYR A 488 -13.62 -24.40 6.27
CA TYR A 488 -15.05 -24.26 5.98
C TYR A 488 -15.31 -23.42 4.72
N MET A 489 -14.64 -22.26 4.57
CA MET A 489 -14.81 -21.38 3.41
C MET A 489 -14.31 -22.00 2.09
N LEU A 490 -13.33 -22.91 2.15
CA LEU A 490 -12.84 -23.63 0.98
C LEU A 490 -13.86 -24.67 0.48
N GLU A 491 -14.60 -25.29 1.38
CA GLU A 491 -15.64 -26.29 1.08
C GLU A 491 -16.98 -25.66 0.65
N GLN A 492 -17.23 -24.40 0.97
CA GLN A 492 -18.49 -23.72 0.64
C GLN A 492 -18.51 -23.12 -0.77
N ASN A 493 -19.70 -23.08 -1.36
CA ASN A 493 -19.97 -22.37 -2.60
C ASN A 493 -20.25 -20.88 -2.37
N SER A 494 -20.16 -20.07 -3.43
CA SER A 494 -20.34 -18.61 -3.35
C SER A 494 -21.69 -18.17 -2.75
N ALA A 495 -22.77 -18.93 -2.97
CA ALA A 495 -24.08 -18.60 -2.42
C ALA A 495 -24.13 -18.70 -0.88
N LYS A 496 -23.52 -19.76 -0.32
CA LYS A 496 -23.39 -19.92 1.13
C LYS A 496 -22.45 -18.89 1.73
N LEU A 497 -21.32 -18.61 1.07
CA LEU A 497 -20.39 -17.56 1.51
C LEU A 497 -21.10 -16.19 1.54
N LYS A 498 -21.89 -15.87 0.51
CA LYS A 498 -22.70 -14.64 0.47
C LYS A 498 -23.65 -14.50 1.66
N LYS A 499 -24.33 -15.59 2.01
CA LYS A 499 -25.27 -15.62 3.14
C LYS A 499 -24.57 -15.50 4.49
N ASN A 500 -23.47 -16.21 4.67
CA ASN A 500 -22.82 -16.36 5.97
C ASN A 500 -21.92 -15.18 6.35
N TYR A 501 -21.36 -14.48 5.35
CA TYR A 501 -20.47 -13.33 5.55
C TYR A 501 -21.06 -12.05 4.94
N GLU A 502 -22.38 -11.90 4.99
CA GLU A 502 -23.10 -10.75 4.40
C GLU A 502 -22.53 -9.41 4.88
N GLU A 503 -22.30 -9.24 6.19
CA GLU A 503 -21.76 -8.00 6.75
C GLU A 503 -20.37 -7.66 6.20
N LEU A 504 -19.48 -8.66 6.10
CA LEU A 504 -18.14 -8.48 5.53
C LEU A 504 -18.21 -8.16 4.04
N LEU A 505 -19.15 -8.77 3.31
CA LEU A 505 -19.37 -8.47 1.90
C LEU A 505 -19.93 -7.07 1.69
N VAL A 506 -20.78 -6.55 2.58
CA VAL A 506 -21.23 -5.15 2.50
C VAL A 506 -20.04 -4.20 2.62
N ILE A 507 -19.14 -4.45 3.58
CA ILE A 507 -17.90 -3.66 3.75
C ILE A 507 -17.01 -3.80 2.51
N LEU A 508 -16.80 -5.03 2.04
CA LEU A 508 -15.93 -5.29 0.89
C LEU A 508 -16.50 -4.70 -0.41
N ASN A 509 -17.81 -4.72 -0.63
CA ASN A 509 -18.45 -4.08 -1.77
C ASN A 509 -18.26 -2.55 -1.73
N LYS A 510 -18.41 -1.92 -0.55
CA LYS A 510 -18.09 -0.48 -0.41
C LYS A 510 -16.61 -0.21 -0.66
N ALA A 511 -15.73 -1.08 -0.16
CA ALA A 511 -14.30 -0.95 -0.41
C ALA A 511 -13.94 -1.17 -1.88
N CYS A 512 -14.68 -1.98 -2.64
CA CYS A 512 -14.40 -2.18 -4.07
C CYS A 512 -15.00 -1.10 -4.98
N SER A 513 -16.08 -0.43 -4.53
CA SER A 513 -16.68 0.70 -5.25
C SER A 513 -15.75 1.92 -5.27
#